data_AF-A0A8E7SJS8-F1
#
_entry.id   AF-A0A8E7SJS8-F1
#
_cell.length_a   1.000
_cell.length_b   1.000
_cell.length_c   1.000
_cell.angle_alpha   90.00
_cell.angle_beta   90.00
_cell.angle_gamma   90.00
#
_symmetry.space_group_name_H-M   'P 1'
#
loop_
_entity.id
_entity.type
_entity.pdbx_description
1 polymer ?
#
loop_
_entity_poly.entity_id
_entity_poly.type
_entity_poly.pdbx_seq_one_letter_code
_entity_poly.pdbx_strand_id
1 'polypeptide(L)'
;RNITAGANPIEVKRGMDKACEAIIAELKALAKPVAGNRKQIAQVATISANSDTKIGELIADAMEKVGKDGVITVEEAKSINDELNVVEGM
;
A
#
# COMPACT_ATOMS: atom_id res chain seq x y z
N ARG A 1 20.98 11.00 22.04
CA ARG A 1 21.31 11.62 23.35
C ARG A 1 21.36 10.63 24.52
N ASN A 2 20.74 9.44 24.46
CA ASN A 2 20.71 8.52 25.61
C ASN A 2 22.00 7.68 25.78
N ILE A 3 22.60 7.24 24.67
CA ILE A 3 23.88 6.49 24.71
C ILE A 3 25.04 7.39 25.18
N THR A 4 25.06 8.64 24.72
CA THR A 4 26.04 9.65 25.15
C THR A 4 25.92 10.04 26.62
N ALA A 5 24.78 9.76 27.27
CA ALA A 5 24.55 9.98 28.70
C ALA A 5 24.90 8.75 29.57
N GLY A 6 25.49 7.70 28.99
CA GLY A 6 25.90 6.49 29.72
C GLY A 6 24.85 5.39 29.82
N ALA A 7 23.72 5.49 29.11
CA ALA A 7 22.74 4.41 29.07
C ALA A 7 23.29 3.18 28.32
N ASN A 8 23.00 1.98 28.82
CA ASN A 8 23.42 0.73 28.20
C ASN A 8 22.79 0.58 26.80
N PRO A 9 23.58 0.56 25.70
CA PRO A 9 23.06 0.47 24.34
C PRO A 9 22.22 -0.79 24.08
N ILE A 10 22.53 -1.89 24.77
CA ILE A 10 21.81 -3.16 24.62
C ILE A 10 20.39 -3.04 25.18
N GLU A 11 20.23 -2.39 26.33
CA GLU A 11 18.92 -2.20 26.94
C GLU A 11 18.07 -1.19 26.17
N VAL A 12 18.69 -0.13 25.66
CA VAL A 12 18.02 0.85 24.79
C VAL A 12 17.50 0.18 23.52
N LYS A 13 18.35 -0.62 22.85
CA LYS A 13 17.94 -1.39 21.67
C LYS A 13 16.78 -2.32 22.00
N ARG A 14 16.90 -3.12 23.06
CA ARG A 14 15.83 -4.06 23.48
C ARG A 14 14.52 -3.34 23.81
N GLY A 15 14.59 -2.16 24.43
CA GLY A 15 13.43 -1.32 24.70
C GLY A 15 12.79 -0.78 23.42
N MET A 16 13.60 -0.34 22.47
CA MET A 16 13.13 0.11 21.15
C MET A 16 12.50 -1.02 20.35
N ASP A 17 13.08 -2.22 20.39
CA ASP A 17 12.54 -3.40 19.69
C ASP A 17 11.17 -3.77 20.25
N LYS A 18 11.03 -3.84 21.58
CA LYS A 18 9.72 -4.09 22.24
C LYS A 18 8.69 -3.00 21.94
N ALA A 19 9.10 -1.74 21.94
CA ALA A 19 8.22 -0.63 21.58
C ALA A 19 7.78 -0.74 20.11
N CYS A 20 8.69 -1.07 19.21
CA CYS A 20 8.40 -1.28 17.79
C CYS A 20 7.39 -2.43 17.60
N GLU A 21 7.58 -3.56 18.27
CA GLU A 21 6.66 -4.70 18.24
C GLU A 21 5.26 -4.31 18.72
N ALA A 22 5.16 -3.60 19.85
CA ALA A 22 3.88 -3.13 20.37
C ALA A 22 3.19 -2.14 19.42
N ILE A 23 3.95 -1.22 18.82
CA ILE A 23 3.43 -0.26 17.84
C ILE A 23 2.92 -0.98 16.58
N ILE A 24 3.67 -1.97 16.07
CA ILE A 24 3.25 -2.76 14.92
C ILE A 24 1.95 -3.52 15.22
N ALA A 25 1.82 -4.09 16.42
CA ALA A 25 0.60 -4.78 16.83
C ALA A 25 -0.60 -3.83 16.87
N GLU A 26 -0.44 -2.65 17.45
CA GLU A 26 -1.50 -1.63 17.52
C GLU A 26 -1.86 -1.08 16.13
N LEU A 27 -0.87 -0.82 15.28
CA LEU A 27 -1.10 -0.39 13.89
C LEU A 27 -1.90 -1.42 13.11
N LYS A 28 -1.63 -2.71 13.30
CA LYS A 28 -2.42 -3.79 12.70
C LYS A 28 -3.86 -3.83 13.22
N ALA A 29 -4.08 -3.54 14.51
CA ALA A 29 -5.41 -3.47 15.10
C ALA A 29 -6.22 -2.25 14.59
N LEU A 30 -5.54 -1.12 14.36
CA LEU A 30 -6.14 0.11 13.84
C LEU A 30 -6.34 0.09 12.32
N ALA A 31 -5.62 -0.78 11.60
CA ALA A 31 -5.68 -0.86 10.15
C ALA A 31 -7.11 -1.21 9.69
N LYS A 32 -7.67 -0.37 8.82
CA LYS A 32 -8.97 -0.63 8.20
C LYS A 32 -8.75 -1.43 6.91
N PRO A 33 -9.33 -2.64 6.79
CA PRO A 33 -9.22 -3.41 5.57
C PRO A 33 -9.97 -2.70 4.44
N VAL A 34 -9.30 -2.56 3.29
CA VAL A 34 -9.85 -1.92 2.07
C VAL A 34 -10.57 -2.94 1.18
N ALA A 35 -10.72 -4.17 1.65
CA ALA A 35 -11.15 -5.31 0.85
C ALA A 35 -12.65 -5.23 0.50
N GLY A 36 -12.96 -5.18 -0.80
CA GLY A 36 -14.31 -5.38 -1.32
C GLY A 36 -15.09 -4.12 -1.66
N ASN A 37 -14.51 -2.92 -1.53
CA ASN A 37 -15.17 -1.69 -1.95
C ASN A 37 -14.35 -0.95 -3.01
N ARG A 38 -14.80 -1.04 -4.27
CA ARG A 38 -14.22 -0.33 -5.42
C ARG A 38 -13.96 1.16 -5.12
N LYS A 39 -14.88 1.84 -4.41
CA LYS A 39 -14.72 3.26 -4.06
C LYS A 39 -13.54 3.50 -3.13
N GLN A 40 -13.29 2.61 -2.18
CA GLN A 40 -12.15 2.73 -1.27
C GLN A 40 -10.84 2.42 -1.99
N ILE A 41 -10.84 1.44 -2.89
CA ILE A 41 -9.68 1.13 -3.74
C ILE A 41 -9.35 2.33 -4.62
N ALA A 42 -10.34 2.93 -5.29
CA ALA A 42 -10.16 4.12 -6.12
C ALA A 42 -9.65 5.31 -5.30
N GLN A 43 -10.16 5.50 -4.08
CA GLN A 43 -9.72 6.57 -3.19
C GLN A 43 -8.25 6.41 -2.79
N VAL A 44 -7.85 5.20 -2.37
CA VAL A 44 -6.46 4.92 -2.00
C VAL A 44 -5.55 5.08 -3.22
N ALA A 45 -5.94 4.53 -4.38
CA ALA A 45 -5.19 4.64 -5.62
C ALA A 45 -5.03 6.10 -6.08
N THR A 46 -6.08 6.91 -5.98
CA THR A 46 -6.05 8.36 -6.29
C THR A 46 -5.05 9.08 -5.40
N ILE A 47 -5.06 8.83 -4.09
CA ILE A 47 -4.14 9.48 -3.15
C ILE A 47 -2.70 9.05 -3.46
N SER A 48 -2.47 7.77 -3.75
CA SER A 48 -1.16 7.26 -4.15
C SER A 48 -0.67 7.81 -5.49
N ALA A 49 -1.58 8.11 -6.42
CA ALA A 49 -1.30 8.71 -7.72
C ALA A 49 -1.24 10.25 -7.68
N ASN A 50 -0.85 10.84 -6.54
CA ASN A 50 -0.74 12.29 -6.36
C ASN A 50 -2.05 13.06 -6.62
N SER A 51 -3.17 12.51 -6.17
CA SER A 51 -4.54 13.04 -6.36
C SER A 51 -5.07 13.00 -7.80
N ASP A 52 -4.51 12.15 -8.66
CA ASP A 52 -5.07 11.89 -9.98
C ASP A 52 -6.24 10.89 -9.91
N THR A 53 -7.45 11.38 -10.15
CA THR A 53 -8.67 10.56 -10.11
C THR A 53 -8.78 9.61 -11.29
N LYS A 54 -8.24 9.95 -12.48
CA LYS A 54 -8.31 9.09 -13.66
C LYS A 54 -7.50 7.82 -13.45
N ILE A 55 -6.28 7.97 -12.94
CA ILE A 55 -5.40 6.83 -12.61
C ILE A 55 -6.01 6.00 -11.49
N GLY A 56 -6.59 6.65 -10.47
CA GLY A 56 -7.25 5.95 -9.36
C GLY A 56 -8.45 5.11 -9.81
N GLU A 57 -9.28 5.63 -10.71
CA GLU A 57 -10.40 4.89 -11.30
C GLU A 57 -9.92 3.72 -12.18
N LEU A 58 -8.90 3.94 -13.00
CA LEU A 58 -8.35 2.91 -13.88
C LEU A 58 -7.73 1.74 -13.10
N ILE A 59 -7.03 2.01 -12.00
CA ILE A 59 -6.51 0.99 -11.09
C ILE A 59 -7.65 0.23 -10.41
N ALA A 60 -8.72 0.93 -10.01
CA ALA A 60 -9.88 0.28 -9.40
C ALA A 60 -10.61 -0.65 -10.40
N ASP A 61 -10.74 -0.22 -11.67
CA ASP A 61 -11.25 -1.04 -12.76
C ASP A 61 -10.39 -2.28 -13.02
N ALA A 62 -9.06 -2.12 -13.02
CA ALA A 62 -8.12 -3.23 -13.17
C ALA A 62 -8.25 -4.24 -12.03
N MET A 63 -8.24 -3.76 -10.78
CA MET A 63 -8.36 -4.61 -9.59
C MET A 63 -9.71 -5.36 -9.52
N GLU A 64 -10.80 -4.77 -10.01
CA GLU A 64 -12.10 -5.44 -10.07
C GLU A 64 -12.13 -6.56 -11.11
N LYS A 65 -11.45 -6.38 -12.25
CA LYS A 65 -11.37 -7.41 -13.31
C LYS A 65 -10.45 -8.57 -12.95
N VAL A 66 -9.30 -8.33 -12.32
CA VAL A 66 -8.32 -9.39 -11.98
C VAL A 66 -8.59 -10.02 -10.61
N GLY A 67 -9.32 -9.34 -9.74
CA GLY A 67 -9.62 -9.81 -8.38
C GLY A 67 -8.50 -9.51 -7.38
N LYS A 68 -8.73 -9.90 -6.12
CA LYS A 68 -7.90 -9.49 -4.98
C LYS A 68 -6.44 -9.96 -5.06
N ASP A 69 -6.22 -11.15 -5.60
CA ASP A 69 -4.90 -11.78 -5.70
C ASP A 69 -4.35 -11.72 -7.14
N GLY A 70 -4.91 -10.82 -7.95
CA GLY A 70 -4.55 -10.60 -9.33
C GLY A 70 -3.20 -9.92 -9.53
N VAL A 71 -2.49 -10.25 -10.61
CA VAL A 71 -1.27 -9.55 -11.03
C VAL A 71 -1.64 -8.46 -12.04
N ILE A 72 -1.22 -7.23 -11.78
CA ILE A 72 -1.36 -6.10 -12.70
C ILE A 72 0.02 -5.73 -13.21
N THR A 73 0.19 -5.72 -14.52
CA THR A 73 1.38 -5.23 -15.21
C THR A 73 1.09 -3.90 -15.88
N VAL A 74 2.07 -3.00 -15.89
CA VAL A 74 2.00 -1.71 -16.58
C VAL A 74 2.99 -1.73 -17.72
N GLU A 75 2.55 -1.33 -18.91
CA GLU A 75 3.39 -1.19 -20.11
C GLU A 75 3.30 0.25 -20.62
N GLU A 76 4.39 0.74 -21.24
CA GLU A 76 4.38 2.04 -21.89
C GLU A 76 3.54 1.98 -23.17
N ALA A 77 2.46 2.75 -23.21
CA ALA A 77 1.63 2.88 -24.40
C ALA A 77 2.34 3.72 -25.48
N LYS A 78 2.21 3.32 -26.75
CA LYS A 78 2.64 4.12 -27.91
C LYS A 78 1.65 5.24 -28.26
N SER A 79 0.48 5.25 -27.62
CA SER A 79 -0.63 6.17 -27.85
C SER A 79 -0.77 7.14 -26.66
N ILE A 80 -1.57 8.19 -26.85
CA ILE A 80 -1.88 9.19 -25.81
C ILE A 80 -2.97 8.69 -24.84
N ASN A 81 -3.71 7.65 -25.22
CA ASN A 81 -4.83 7.12 -24.43
C ASN A 81 -4.39 5.97 -23.53
N ASP A 82 -4.95 5.94 -22.32
CA ASP A 82 -4.79 4.83 -21.38
C ASP A 82 -5.72 3.67 -21.78
N GLU A 83 -5.17 2.46 -21.87
CA GLU A 83 -5.92 1.25 -22.24
C GLU A 83 -5.79 0.18 -21.14
N LEU A 84 -6.89 -0.52 -20.86
CA LEU A 84 -6.95 -1.61 -19.88
C LEU A 84 -7.31 -2.92 -20.59
N ASN A 85 -6.33 -3.79 -20.77
CA ASN A 85 -6.52 -5.12 -21.36
C ASN A 85 -6.33 -6.21 -20.30
N VAL A 86 -7.24 -7.16 -20.25
CA VAL A 86 -7.12 -8.36 -19.40
C VAL A 86 -6.68 -9.49 -20.29
N VAL A 87 -5.54 -10.09 -19.98
CA VAL A 87 -5.03 -11.27 -20.67
C VAL A 87 -5.20 -12.45 -19.73
N GLU A 88 -5.78 -13.55 -20.21
CA GLU A 88 -5.80 -14.81 -19.46
C GLU A 88 -4.39 -15.42 -19.47
N GLY A 89 -3.52 -14.93 -18.60
CA GLY A 89 -2.17 -15.43 -18.36
C GLY A 89 -2.03 -15.94 -16.92
N MET A 90 -1.28 -17.04 -16.74
CA MET A 90 -1.07 -17.77 -15.47
C MET A 90 -0.77 -16.90 -14.24
#